data_AF-A0A0D0AMW9-F1
#
_entry.id   AF-A0A0D0AMW9-F1
#
_cell.length_a   1.000
_cell.length_b   1.000
_cell.length_c   1.000
_cell.angle_alpha   90.00
_cell.angle_beta   90.00
_cell.angle_gamma   90.00
#
_symmetry.space_group_name_H-M   'P 1'
#
loop_
_entity.id
_entity.type
_entity.pdbx_description
1 polymer ?
#
loop_
_entity_poly.entity_id
_entity_poly.type
_entity_poly.pdbx_seq_one_letter_code
_entity_poly.pdbx_strand_id
1 'polypeptide(L)'
;NVLQICQISKVTLCSIAYAAIHLHFALTNTSQWAAISDSYNYQDLWNYIVDFFEVPVDMDQEDNAKALLKWWNGYVFWFSYSN
;
A
#
# COMPACT_ATOMS: atom_id res chain seq x y z
N ASN A 1 -1.18 14.20 15.32
CA ASN A 1 -1.23 12.95 14.52
C ASN A 1 -1.22 13.33 13.04
N VAL A 2 -0.29 12.83 12.22
CA VAL A 2 -0.11 13.28 10.81
C VAL A 2 -1.40 13.05 9.98
N LEU A 3 -2.18 12.02 10.34
CA LEU A 3 -3.46 11.70 9.70
C LEU A 3 -4.50 12.83 9.80
N GLN A 4 -4.54 13.56 10.92
CA GLN A 4 -5.45 14.71 11.11
C GLN A 4 -5.05 15.93 10.27
N ILE A 5 -3.75 16.09 9.99
CA ILE A 5 -3.23 17.18 9.17
C ILE A 5 -3.57 16.92 7.70
N CYS A 6 -3.43 15.67 7.25
CA CYS A 6 -3.70 15.28 5.86
C CYS A 6 -5.18 14.98 5.56
N GLN A 7 -6.09 15.07 6.56
CA GLN A 7 -7.51 14.69 6.45
C GLN A 7 -7.75 13.31 5.83
N ILE A 8 -6.86 12.36 6.10
CA ILE A 8 -6.97 11.00 5.57
C ILE A 8 -7.81 10.19 6.55
N SER A 9 -8.99 9.74 6.11
CA SER A 9 -9.92 8.92 6.91
C SER A 9 -9.95 7.44 6.50
N LYS A 10 -9.30 7.10 5.39
CA LYS A 10 -9.18 5.74 4.88
C LYS A 10 -7.84 5.53 4.20
N VAL A 11 -7.32 4.31 4.31
CA VAL A 11 -6.14 3.87 3.55
C VAL A 11 -6.55 3.78 2.08
N THR A 12 -5.75 4.39 1.20
CA THR A 12 -5.91 4.28 -0.25
C THR A 12 -4.98 3.21 -0.81
N LEU A 13 -5.36 2.61 -1.95
CA LEU A 13 -4.52 1.63 -2.64
C LEU A 13 -3.15 2.22 -2.97
N CYS A 14 -3.13 3.47 -3.42
CA CYS A 14 -1.90 4.23 -3.65
C CYS A 14 -1.02 4.35 -2.40
N SER A 15 -1.61 4.51 -1.21
CA SER A 15 -0.83 4.60 0.03
C SER A 15 -0.21 3.25 0.43
N ILE A 16 -0.88 2.13 0.15
CA ILE A 16 -0.34 0.78 0.35
C ILE A 16 0.81 0.53 -0.63
N ALA A 17 0.60 0.80 -1.92
CA ALA A 17 1.62 0.65 -2.96
C ALA A 17 2.86 1.52 -2.65
N TYR A 18 2.65 2.77 -2.25
CA TYR A 18 3.72 3.68 -1.85
C TYR A 18 4.52 3.14 -0.65
N ALA A 19 3.85 2.62 0.38
CA ALA A 19 4.51 2.06 1.55
C ALA A 19 5.32 0.80 1.21
N ALA A 20 4.77 -0.11 0.40
CA ALA A 20 5.45 -1.32 -0.04
C ALA A 20 6.71 -1.04 -0.87
N ILE A 21 6.61 -0.07 -1.79
CA ILE A 21 7.73 0.38 -2.60
C ILE A 21 8.85 0.98 -1.74
N HIS A 22 8.50 1.85 -0.78
CA HIS A 22 9.51 2.44 0.11
C HIS A 22 10.16 1.40 1.01
N LEU A 23 9.41 0.41 1.50
CA LEU A 23 9.97 -0.71 2.25
C LEU A 23 10.96 -1.50 1.40
N HIS A 24 10.59 -1.86 0.16
CA HIS A 24 11.49 -2.56 -0.74
C HIS A 24 12.76 -1.75 -1.02
N PHE A 25 12.61 -0.46 -1.33
CA PHE A 25 13.75 0.43 -1.56
C PHE A 25 14.69 0.51 -0.36
N ALA A 26 14.14 0.67 0.85
CA ALA A 26 14.92 0.74 2.09
C ALA A 26 15.70 -0.56 2.39
N LEU A 27 15.24 -1.70 1.85
CA LEU A 27 15.92 -2.99 1.96
C LEU A 27 16.99 -3.19 0.88
N THR A 28 17.03 -2.34 -0.16
CA THR A 28 18.05 -2.40 -1.20
C THR A 28 19.28 -1.59 -0.83
N ASN A 29 20.44 -1.96 -1.37
CA ASN A 29 21.67 -1.16 -1.24
C ASN A 29 21.71 0.04 -2.21
N THR A 30 20.58 0.37 -2.83
CA THR A 30 20.50 1.46 -3.81
C THR A 30 20.55 2.81 -3.11
N SER A 31 21.50 3.66 -3.49
CA SER A 31 21.66 4.99 -2.89
C SER A 31 20.74 6.06 -3.46
N GLN A 32 20.08 5.80 -4.60
CA GLN A 32 19.23 6.76 -5.30
C GLN A 32 17.92 6.13 -5.75
N TRP A 33 16.84 6.89 -5.59
CA TRP A 33 15.52 6.50 -6.06
C TRP A 33 15.45 6.60 -7.59
N ALA A 34 15.01 5.53 -8.25
CA ALA A 34 14.73 5.49 -9.67
C ALA A 34 13.53 4.58 -9.94
N ALA A 35 12.70 4.91 -10.93
CA ALA A 35 11.54 4.09 -11.31
C ALA A 35 11.94 2.66 -11.72
N ILE A 36 13.13 2.53 -12.30
CA ILE A 36 13.81 1.26 -12.56
C ILE A 36 15.15 1.33 -11.82
N SER A 37 15.34 0.48 -10.82
CA SER A 37 16.57 0.41 -10.05
C SER A 37 17.10 -1.01 -10.07
N ASP A 38 18.35 -1.18 -10.49
CA ASP A 38 19.06 -2.46 -10.42
C ASP A 38 18.25 -3.64 -11.01
N SER A 39 17.67 -3.42 -12.20
CA SER A 39 16.75 -4.32 -12.93
C SER A 39 15.37 -4.58 -12.28
N TYR A 40 15.06 -3.92 -11.17
CA TYR A 40 13.74 -3.93 -10.55
C TYR A 40 12.88 -2.75 -11.02
N ASN A 41 11.69 -3.04 -11.54
CA ASN A 41 10.74 -2.01 -11.99
C ASN A 41 9.70 -1.72 -10.91
N TYR A 42 9.83 -0.58 -10.25
CA TYR A 42 8.88 -0.15 -9.22
C TYR A 42 7.50 0.21 -9.79
N GLN A 43 7.42 0.54 -11.09
CA GLN A 43 6.14 0.73 -11.76
C GLN A 43 5.38 -0.60 -11.87
N ASP A 44 6.08 -1.70 -12.12
CA ASP A 44 5.45 -3.02 -12.20
C ASP A 44 4.97 -3.46 -10.82
N LEU A 45 5.76 -3.22 -9.76
CA LEU A 45 5.31 -3.46 -8.38
C LEU A 45 4.09 -2.59 -8.01
N TRP A 46 4.09 -1.32 -8.40
CA TRP A 46 2.96 -0.43 -8.17
C TRP A 46 1.69 -0.98 -8.83
N ASN A 47 1.76 -1.26 -10.13
CA ASN A 47 0.63 -1.77 -10.90
C ASN A 47 0.13 -3.09 -10.32
N TYR A 48 1.04 -4.01 -9.99
CA TYR A 48 0.68 -5.29 -9.36
C TYR A 48 -0.11 -5.11 -8.06
N ILE A 49 0.32 -4.21 -7.18
CA ILE A 49 -0.39 -3.96 -5.91
C ILE A 49 -1.75 -3.33 -6.19
N VAL A 50 -1.84 -2.36 -7.10
CA VAL A 50 -3.12 -1.73 -7.44
C VAL A 50 -4.09 -2.73 -8.06
N ASP A 51 -3.62 -3.52 -9.03
CA ASP A 51 -4.41 -4.54 -9.73
C ASP A 51 -4.95 -5.60 -8.76
N PHE A 52 -4.15 -6.01 -7.75
CA PHE A 52 -4.59 -6.93 -6.70
C PHE A 52 -5.85 -6.45 -5.96
N PHE A 53 -6.03 -5.13 -5.80
CA PHE A 53 -7.18 -4.56 -5.10
C PHE A 53 -8.30 -4.09 -6.05
N GLU A 54 -8.00 -3.70 -7.29
CA GLU A 54 -8.99 -3.15 -8.24
C GLU A 54 -9.59 -4.21 -9.18
N VAL A 55 -8.83 -5.24 -9.54
CA VAL A 55 -9.23 -6.23 -10.55
C VAL A 55 -9.06 -7.65 -10.00
N PRO A 56 -9.89 -8.07 -9.02
CA PRO A 56 -9.84 -9.43 -8.51
C PRO A 56 -10.21 -10.43 -9.61
N VAL A 57 -9.41 -11.50 -9.74
CA VAL A 57 -9.57 -12.52 -10.78
C VAL A 57 -10.70 -13.51 -10.43
N ASP A 58 -10.98 -13.69 -9.14
CA ASP A 58 -12.03 -14.53 -8.61
C ASP A 58 -12.62 -13.98 -7.28
N MET A 59 -13.70 -14.61 -6.80
CA MET A 59 -14.39 -14.21 -5.57
C MET A 59 -13.51 -14.35 -4.32
N ASP A 60 -12.63 -15.35 -4.28
CA ASP A 60 -11.74 -15.59 -3.14
C ASP A 60 -10.69 -14.46 -3.03
N GLN A 61 -10.14 -14.01 -4.15
CA GLN A 61 -9.27 -12.84 -4.23
C GLN A 61 -9.99 -11.55 -3.85
N GLU A 62 -11.23 -11.35 -4.31
CA GLU A 62 -12.02 -10.18 -3.94
C GLU A 62 -12.25 -10.10 -2.43
N ASP A 63 -12.61 -11.22 -1.80
CA ASP A 63 -12.81 -11.30 -0.35
C ASP A 63 -11.52 -11.09 0.42
N ASN A 64 -10.40 -11.63 -0.07
CA ASN A 64 -9.09 -11.40 0.51
C ASN A 64 -8.65 -9.93 0.41
N ALA A 65 -8.81 -9.31 -0.76
CA ALA A 65 -8.51 -7.90 -0.97
C ALA A 65 -9.33 -6.99 -0.04
N LYS A 66 -10.64 -7.27 0.12
CA LYS A 66 -11.52 -6.55 1.07
C LYS A 66 -11.10 -6.77 2.52
N ALA A 67 -10.79 -8.00 2.90
CA ALA A 67 -10.36 -8.32 4.26
C ALA A 67 -9.04 -7.62 4.61
N LEU A 68 -8.09 -7.62 3.67
CA LEU A 68 -6.80 -6.94 3.82
C LEU A 68 -6.98 -5.42 3.92
N LEU A 69 -7.82 -4.82 3.09
CA LEU A 69 -8.10 -3.38 3.16
C LEU A 69 -8.79 -3.01 4.48
N LYS A 70 -9.71 -3.84 4.97
CA LYS A 70 -10.35 -3.68 6.29
C LYS A 70 -9.31 -3.76 7.40
N TRP A 71 -8.39 -4.71 7.33
CA TRP A 71 -7.30 -4.86 8.29
C TRP A 71 -6.40 -3.61 8.32
N TRP A 72 -5.99 -3.10 7.15
CA TRP A 72 -5.19 -1.88 7.04
C TRP A 72 -5.86 -0.66 7.66
N ASN A 73 -7.15 -0.45 7.36
CA ASN A 73 -7.93 0.63 7.96
C ASN A 73 -8.04 0.45 9.48
N GLY A 74 -8.24 -0.77 9.96
CA GLY A 74 -8.25 -1.09 11.39
C GLY A 74 -6.92 -0.76 12.05
N TYR A 75 -5.78 -1.18 11.48
CA TYR A 75 -4.46 -1.01 12.05
C TYR A 75 -4.00 0.46 12.06
N VAL A 76 -4.13 1.14 10.91
CA VAL A 76 -3.67 2.54 10.76
C VAL A 76 -4.53 3.51 11.56
N PHE A 77 -5.84 3.28 11.62
CA PHE A 77 -6.77 4.18 12.31
C PHE A 77 -7.18 3.69 13.71
N TRP A 78 -6.59 2.60 14.23
CA TRP A 78 -6.95 2.00 15.52
C TRP A 78 -7.01 3.04 16.66
N PHE A 79 -6.01 3.93 16.75
CA PHE A 79 -5.95 4.99 17.76
C PHE A 79 -6.96 6.12 17.58
N SER A 80 -7.61 6.22 16.42
CA SER A 80 -8.60 7.25 16.12
C SER A 80 -9.98 6.90 16.65
N TYR A 81 -10.23 5.63 16.98
CA TYR A 81 -11.52 5.12 17.48
C TYR A 81 -11.51 4.78 18.99
N SER A 82 -10.38 5.00 19.69
CA SER A 82 -10.21 4.70 21.12
C SER A 82 -10.10 5.94 22.03
N ASN A 83 -10.42 7.13 21.50
CA ASN A 83 -10.68 8.37 22.24
C ASN A 83 -12.11 8.85 21.95
#